data_AF-A0A7C1HHV0-F1
#
_entry.id   AF-A0A7C1HHV0-F1
#
_cell.length_a   1.000
_cell.length_b   1.000
_cell.length_c   1.000
_cell.angle_alpha   90.00
_cell.angle_beta   90.00
_cell.angle_gamma   90.00
#
_symmetry.space_group_name_H-M   'P 1'
#
loop_
_entity.id
_entity.type
_entity.pdbx_description
1 polymer ?
#
loop_
_entity_poly.entity_id
_entity_poly.type
_entity_poly.pdbx_seq_one_letter_code
_entity_poly.pdbx_strand_id
1 'polypeptide(L)' 'MQQVSSFPNALRLNFPSTMADVDEVSQQARSFLLSHPSIPEPFSLLLALREALTNAVKHGNRNNPDLSVECLIGMCQ' A
#
# COMPACT_ATOMS: atom_id res chain seq x y z
N MET A 1 8.24 -2.30 12.18
CA MET A 1 7.84 -3.63 11.65
C MET A 1 6.68 -3.41 10.71
N GLN A 2 6.68 -4.04 9.54
CA GLN A 2 5.55 -3.94 8.62
C GLN A 2 4.40 -4.83 9.09
N GLN A 3 3.17 -4.34 8.94
CA GLN A 3 1.96 -5.09 9.19
C GLN A 3 1.02 -4.91 8.01
N VAL A 4 0.76 -6.01 7.31
CA VAL A 4 -0.21 -6.09 6.23
C VAL A 4 -1.33 -7.02 6.67
N SER A 5 -2.56 -6.54 6.62
CA SER A 5 -3.75 -7.29 7.02
C SER A 5 -4.74 -7.29 5.87
N SER A 6 -5.03 -8.48 5.35
CA SER A 6 -6.01 -8.69 4.29
C SER A 6 -7.36 -9.09 4.91
N PHE A 7 -8.41 -8.46 4.42
CA PHE A 7 -9.81 -8.75 4.71
C PHE A 7 -10.51 -9.05 3.38
N PRO A 8 -11.70 -9.70 3.39
CA PRO A 8 -12.39 -10.09 2.15
C PRO A 8 -12.55 -8.96 1.13
N ASN A 9 -12.78 -7.73 1.58
CA ASN A 9 -12.98 -6.56 0.72
C ASN A 9 -11.99 -5.42 1.01
N ALA A 10 -10.91 -5.67 1.75
CA ALA A 10 -9.97 -4.61 2.08
C ALA A 10 -8.55 -5.10 2.34
N LEU A 11 -7.58 -4.24 2.07
CA LEU A 11 -6.19 -4.42 2.47
C LEU A 11 -5.75 -3.25 3.33
N ARG A 12 -5.30 -3.53 4.55
CA ARG A 12 -4.68 -2.54 5.43
C ARG A 12 -3.17 -2.71 5.41
N LEU A 13 -2.46 -1.61 5.16
CA LEU A 13 -1.01 -1.50 5.19
C LEU A 13 -0.61 -0.57 6.34
N ASN A 14 0.34 -1.00 7.17
CA ASN A 14 1.04 -0.15 8.14
C ASN A 14 2.52 -0.50 8.09
N PHE A 15 3.37 0.47 7.81
CA PHE A 15 4.80 0.23 7.65
C PHE A 15 5.65 1.44 8.07
N PRO A 16 6.93 1.23 8.46
CA PRO A 16 7.87 2.32 8.72
C PRO A 16 8.04 3.20 7.48
N SER A 17 8.24 4.51 7.67
CA SER A 17 8.30 5.45 6.57
C SER A 17 9.66 5.43 5.85
N THR A 18 9.98 4.33 5.17
CA THR A 18 11.16 4.18 4.31
C THR A 18 10.78 3.73 2.89
N MET A 19 11.64 4.03 1.91
CA MET A 19 11.40 3.63 0.52
C MET A 19 11.48 2.11 0.30
N ALA A 20 12.29 1.40 1.11
CA ALA A 20 12.38 -0.05 1.03
C ALA A 20 11.04 -0.69 1.42
N ASP A 21 10.39 -0.14 2.45
CA ASP A 21 9.07 -0.60 2.87
C ASP A 21 7.99 -0.30 1.82
N VAL A 22 8.07 0.81 1.08
CA VAL A 22 7.14 1.12 -0.03
C VAL A 22 7.15 0.03 -1.09
N ASP A 23 8.33 -0.44 -1.50
CA ASP A 23 8.45 -1.48 -2.52
C ASP A 23 7.89 -2.82 -2.03
N GLU A 24 8.16 -3.19 -0.77
CA GLU A 24 7.68 -4.43 -0.17
C GLU A 24 6.14 -4.44 -0.01
N VAL A 25 5.56 -3.38 0.54
CA VAL A 25 4.09 -3.30 0.68
C VAL A 25 3.39 -3.18 -0.66
N SER A 26 4.02 -2.58 -1.67
CA SER A 26 3.50 -2.55 -3.04
C SER A 26 3.44 -3.96 -3.66
N GLN A 27 4.42 -4.82 -3.38
CA GLN A 27 4.39 -6.22 -3.82
C GLN A 27 3.24 -6.99 -3.16
N GLN A 28 3.00 -6.76 -1.87
CA GLN A 28 1.88 -7.38 -1.15
C GLN A 28 0.52 -6.88 -1.64
N ALA A 29 0.40 -5.57 -1.89
CA ALA A 29 -0.78 -4.98 -2.49
C ALA A 29 -1.05 -5.53 -3.90
N ARG A 30 -0.01 -5.74 -4.71
CA ARG A 30 -0.14 -6.39 -6.03
C ARG A 30 -0.76 -7.78 -5.91
N SER A 31 -0.28 -8.61 -4.98
CA SER A 31 -0.85 -9.96 -4.75
C SER A 31 -2.33 -9.89 -4.37
N PHE A 32 -2.70 -8.95 -3.51
CA PHE A 32 -4.10 -8.70 -3.13
C PHE A 32 -4.94 -8.26 -4.33
N LEU A 33 -4.48 -7.28 -5.12
CA LEU A 33 -5.26 -6.78 -6.26
C LEU A 33 -5.47 -7.86 -7.32
N LEU A 34 -4.44 -8.68 -7.59
CA LEU A 34 -4.53 -9.77 -8.57
C LEU A 34 -5.38 -10.97 -8.09
N SER A 35 -5.56 -11.15 -6.77
CA SER A 35 -6.43 -12.20 -6.24
C SER A 35 -7.92 -11.85 -6.31
N HIS A 36 -8.27 -10.61 -6.68
CA HIS A 36 -9.65 -10.12 -6.76
C HIS A 36 -10.04 -9.83 -8.21
N PRO A 37 -10.65 -10.80 -8.92
CA PRO A 37 -10.93 -10.67 -10.36
C PRO A 37 -11.96 -9.57 -10.69
N SER A 38 -12.69 -9.07 -9.70
CA SER A 38 -13.64 -7.96 -9.85
C SER A 38 -12.98 -6.58 -9.91
N ILE A 39 -11.69 -6.46 -9.60
CA ILE A 39 -10.98 -5.18 -9.64
C ILE A 39 -10.61 -4.85 -11.09
N PRO A 40 -11.16 -3.77 -11.67
CA PRO A 40 -10.72 -3.30 -12.97
C PRO A 40 -9.32 -2.68 -12.88
N GLU A 41 -8.51 -2.88 -13.91
CA GLU A 41 -7.22 -2.20 -14.05
C GLU A 41 -6.30 -2.30 -12.81
N PRO A 42 -6.01 -3.51 -12.29
CA PRO A 42 -5.23 -3.68 -11.05
C PRO A 42 -3.83 -3.06 -11.13
N PHE A 43 -3.25 -2.94 -12.32
CA PHE A 43 -1.97 -2.27 -12.54
C PHE A 43 -2.06 -0.75 -12.32
N SER A 44 -3.10 -0.10 -12.83
CA SER A 44 -3.31 1.35 -12.67
C SER A 44 -3.52 1.71 -11.19
N LEU A 45 -4.26 0.87 -10.46
CA LEU A 45 -4.43 1.02 -9.01
C LEU A 45 -3.10 0.83 -8.27
N LEU A 46 -2.30 -0.17 -8.65
CA LEU A 46 -0.98 -0.38 -8.04
C LEU A 46 -0.03 0.80 -8.28
N LEU A 47 -0.06 1.38 -9.48
CA LEU A 47 0.75 2.56 -9.81
C LEU A 47 0.33 3.77 -8.96
N ALA A 48 -0.97 4.04 -8.87
CA ALA A 48 -1.51 5.12 -8.04
C ALA A 48 -1.17 4.92 -6.55
N LEU A 49 -1.28 3.68 -6.06
CA LEU A 49 -0.90 3.33 -4.70
C LEU A 49 0.58 3.61 -4.45
N ARG A 50 1.47 3.12 -5.32
CA ARG A 50 2.92 3.32 -5.15
C ARG A 50 3.30 4.80 -5.13
N GLU A 51 2.68 5.61 -5.99
CA GLU A 51 2.87 7.06 -6.00
C GLU A 51 2.40 7.71 -4.70
N ALA A 52 1.19 7.35 -4.23
CA ALA A 52 0.65 7.87 -2.98
C ALA A 52 1.54 7.51 -1.77
N LEU A 53 2.00 6.26 -1.68
CA LEU A 53 2.89 5.80 -0.61
C LEU A 53 4.27 6.47 -0.70
N THR A 54 4.81 6.63 -1.91
CA THR A 54 6.07 7.35 -2.14
C THR A 54 5.96 8.79 -1.66
N ASN A 55 4.85 9.47 -1.95
CA ASN A 55 4.61 10.83 -1.50
C ASN A 55 4.43 10.92 0.01
N ALA A 56 3.72 9.97 0.62
CA ALA A 56 3.61 9.89 2.08
C ALA A 56 5.00 9.72 2.75
N VAL A 57 5.86 8.86 2.21
CA VAL A 57 7.21 8.64 2.74
C VAL A 57 8.13 9.83 2.48
N LYS A 58 8.29 10.27 1.23
CA LYS A 58 9.30 11.28 0.85
C LYS A 58 8.89 12.69 1.24
N HIS A 59 7.62 13.04 1.07
CA HIS A 59 7.13 14.41 1.28
C HIS A 59 6.40 14.57 2.61
N GLY A 60 5.56 13.60 2.99
CA GLY A 60 4.86 13.63 4.28
C GLY A 60 5.82 13.46 5.46
N ASN A 61 6.42 12.28 5.56
CA ASN A 61 7.24 11.86 6.69
C ASN A 61 8.75 12.10 6.50
N ARG A 62 9.17 12.60 5.32
CA ARG A 62 10.57 12.94 4.99
C ARG A 62 11.56 11.78 5.17
N ASN A 63 11.15 10.55 4.86
CA ASN A 63 11.92 9.32 5.07
C ASN A 63 12.34 9.08 6.53
N ASN A 64 11.58 9.58 7.51
CA ASN A 64 11.86 9.32 8.92
C ASN A 64 11.37 7.91 9.32
N PRO A 65 12.26 6.95 9.61
CA PRO A 65 11.87 5.58 9.95
C PRO A 65 11.13 5.46 11.29
N ASP A 66 11.18 6.47 12.16
CA ASP A 66 10.45 6.51 13.43
C ASP A 66 8.96 6.84 13.25
N LEU A 67 8.56 7.24 12.04
CA LEU A 67 7.16 7.47 11.66
C LEU A 67 6.62 6.31 10.84
N SER A 68 5.31 6.10 10.88
CA SER A 68 4.61 5.10 10.08
C SER A 68 3.77 5.73 8.97
N VAL A 69 3.56 4.96 7.91
CA VAL A 69 2.55 5.24 6.89
C VAL A 69 1.42 4.22 7.04
N GLU A 70 0.19 4.71 7.07
CA GLU A 70 -1.01 3.88 7.09
C GLU A 70 -1.82 4.07 5.80
N CYS A 71 -2.25 2.97 5.21
CA CYS A 71 -3.08 2.97 4.00
C CYS A 71 -4.14 1.88 4.08
N LEU A 72 -5.36 2.20 3.65
CA LEU A 72 -6.46 1.26 3.51
C LEU A 72 -6.93 1.26 2.06
N ILE A 73 -6.89 0.10 1.41
CA ILE A 73 -7.51 -0.15 0.12
C ILE A 73 -8.83 -0.83 0.42
N GLY A 74 -9.94 -0.12 0.24
CA GLY A 74 -11.29 -0.68 0.40
C GLY A 74 -11.94 -0.90 -0.96
N MET A 75 -12.58 -2.06 -1.13
CA MET A 75 -13.44 -2.33 -2.27
C MET A 75 -14.90 -2.06 -1.87
N CYS A 76 -15.54 -1.11 -2.55
CA CYS A 76 -16.99 -0.95 -2.46
C CYS A 76 -17.63 -2.02 -3.35
N GLN A 77 -18.39 -2.92 -2.74
CA GLN A 77 -19.30 -3.82 -3.45
C GLN A 77 -20.67 -3.17 -3.58
#